data_AF-A0A7W8JUX2-F1
#
_entry.id   AF-A0A7W8JUX2-F1
#
_cell.length_a   1.000
_cell.length_b   1.000
_cell.length_c   1.000
_cell.angle_alpha   90.00
_cell.angle_beta   90.00
_cell.angle_gamma   90.00
#
_symmetry.space_group_name_H-M   'P 1'
#
loop_
_entity.id
_entity.type
_entity.pdbx_description
1 polymer ?
#
loop_
_entity_poly.entity_id
_entity_poly.type
_entity_poly.pdbx_seq_one_letter_code
_entity_poly.pdbx_strand_id
1 'polypeptide(L)'
;MSEHRQAIPLTNRFAEAMTVAHRWHAGHFRKGTPTPYISHLLGVASIALEYGANEDEAIAALLHDALEDGPENTGIDATELRKDIVRQFGANVARLVDGATDATPQAGEPKAPWAERKTAYLGKLLQEKNASSLLISASDKVHNAQTILNAIKPLSGAERVEFFKRFNQGLEGTLQYYRFLVDAYRRAPGAQGRVQLQALFDLLDGTVTAIEEACGTTAEDVRRHPMLRGVLPA
;
A
#
# COMPACT_ATOMS: atom_id res chain seq x y z
N MET A 1 -10.04 -20.62 21.65
CA MET A 1 -11.47 -20.29 21.52
C MET A 1 -11.59 -19.40 20.28
N SER A 2 -12.22 -19.90 19.22
CA SER A 2 -12.40 -19.15 17.97
C SER A 2 -13.32 -17.96 18.25
N GLU A 3 -12.79 -16.74 18.30
CA GLU A 3 -13.64 -15.54 18.17
C GLU A 3 -14.39 -15.68 16.85
N HIS A 4 -15.70 -15.87 16.90
CA HIS A 4 -16.52 -15.85 15.71
C HIS A 4 -16.43 -14.45 15.11
N ARG A 5 -15.74 -14.37 13.97
CA ARG A 5 -15.66 -13.17 13.14
C ARG A 5 -17.09 -12.71 12.87
N GLN A 6 -17.47 -11.53 13.39
CA GLN A 6 -18.77 -10.95 13.06
C GLN A 6 -18.88 -10.83 11.54
N ALA A 7 -20.04 -11.20 11.00
CA ALA A 7 -20.32 -10.96 9.59
C ALA A 7 -20.22 -9.46 9.32
N ILE A 8 -19.49 -9.08 8.27
CA ILE A 8 -19.33 -7.69 7.83
C ILE A 8 -20.21 -7.55 6.59
N PRO A 9 -21.50 -7.20 6.72
CA PRO A 9 -22.36 -7.04 5.57
C PRO A 9 -21.88 -5.82 4.77
N LEU A 10 -21.43 -6.06 3.55
CA LEU A 10 -21.18 -4.99 2.58
C LEU A 10 -22.51 -4.56 1.99
N THR A 11 -22.83 -3.27 2.14
CA THR A 11 -24.04 -2.66 1.63
C THR A 11 -23.81 -2.13 0.20
N ASN A 12 -24.83 -1.49 -0.37
CA ASN A 12 -24.70 -0.80 -1.65
C ASN A 12 -23.60 0.28 -1.65
N ARG A 13 -23.20 0.82 -0.49
CA ARG A 13 -22.08 1.77 -0.37
C ARG A 13 -20.79 1.18 -0.95
N PHE A 14 -20.50 -0.10 -0.69
CA PHE A 14 -19.31 -0.74 -1.24
C PHE A 14 -19.42 -0.95 -2.76
N ALA A 15 -20.62 -1.28 -3.28
CA ALA A 15 -20.84 -1.39 -4.71
C ALA A 15 -20.68 -0.05 -5.46
N GLU A 16 -21.15 1.04 -4.85
CA GLU A 16 -20.96 2.40 -5.35
C GLU A 16 -19.47 2.78 -5.34
N ALA A 17 -18.73 2.43 -4.28
CA ALA A 17 -17.30 2.64 -4.20
C ALA A 17 -16.52 1.91 -5.31
N MET A 18 -16.91 0.67 -5.66
CA MET A 18 -16.32 -0.05 -6.81
C MET A 18 -16.54 0.68 -8.13
N THR A 19 -17.73 1.26 -8.32
CA THR A 19 -18.04 2.04 -9.52
C THR A 19 -17.19 3.32 -9.59
N VAL A 20 -17.04 4.00 -8.45
CA VAL A 20 -16.17 5.20 -8.33
C VAL A 20 -14.71 4.85 -8.60
N ALA A 21 -14.18 3.80 -7.97
CA ALA A 21 -12.81 3.33 -8.16
C ALA A 21 -12.53 2.96 -9.63
N HIS A 22 -13.45 2.23 -10.27
CA HIS A 22 -13.35 1.92 -11.69
C HIS A 22 -13.30 3.19 -12.55
N ARG A 23 -14.19 4.16 -12.30
CA ARG A 23 -14.26 5.39 -13.07
C ARG A 23 -13.01 6.25 -12.90
N TRP A 24 -12.53 6.43 -11.68
CA TRP A 24 -11.38 7.29 -11.39
C TRP A 24 -10.03 6.69 -11.79
N HIS A 25 -9.96 5.38 -12.04
CA HIS A 25 -8.77 4.70 -12.57
C HIS A 25 -9.04 4.03 -13.92
N ALA A 26 -10.08 4.46 -14.66
CA ALA A 26 -10.41 3.93 -15.97
C ALA A 26 -9.24 4.18 -16.93
N GLY A 27 -8.80 3.15 -17.66
CA GLY A 27 -7.66 3.25 -18.58
C GLY A 27 -6.28 3.22 -17.92
N HIS A 28 -6.19 3.22 -16.58
CA HIS A 28 -4.91 3.04 -15.89
C HIS A 28 -4.47 1.58 -15.88
N PHE A 29 -3.15 1.39 -15.99
CA PHE A 29 -2.50 0.09 -15.94
C PHE A 29 -1.44 0.05 -14.84
N ARG A 30 -1.19 -1.13 -14.29
CA ARG A 30 -0.13 -1.36 -13.31
C ARG A 30 1.22 -1.10 -13.97
N LYS A 31 2.10 -0.36 -13.26
CA LYS A 31 3.39 0.13 -13.77
C LYS A 31 4.17 -0.95 -14.53
N GLY A 32 4.40 -0.70 -15.82
CA GLY A 32 5.18 -1.58 -16.69
C GLY A 32 4.50 -2.91 -17.03
N THR A 33 3.17 -2.98 -16.98
CA THR A 33 2.39 -4.19 -17.33
C THR A 33 1.08 -3.81 -18.04
N PRO A 34 0.44 -4.73 -18.79
CA PRO A 34 -0.90 -4.52 -19.35
C PRO A 34 -2.03 -4.82 -18.35
N THR A 35 -1.74 -5.02 -17.07
CA THR A 35 -2.75 -5.38 -16.07
C THR A 35 -3.56 -4.13 -15.67
N PRO A 36 -4.89 -4.12 -15.78
CA PRO A 36 -5.72 -2.98 -15.39
C PRO A 36 -5.54 -2.61 -13.91
N TYR A 37 -5.45 -1.31 -13.59
CA TYR A 37 -5.17 -0.85 -12.23
C TYR A 37 -6.24 -1.26 -11.22
N ILE A 38 -7.50 -1.37 -11.65
CA ILE A 38 -8.62 -1.82 -10.81
C ILE A 38 -8.38 -3.19 -10.16
N SER A 39 -7.56 -4.06 -10.77
CA SER A 39 -7.17 -5.34 -10.16
C SER A 39 -6.47 -5.16 -8.81
N HIS A 40 -5.63 -4.13 -8.69
CA HIS A 40 -4.95 -3.80 -7.45
C HIS A 40 -5.92 -3.27 -6.40
N LEU A 41 -6.79 -2.33 -6.77
CA LEU A 41 -7.76 -1.75 -5.83
C LEU A 41 -8.67 -2.83 -5.23
N LEU A 42 -9.17 -3.75 -6.08
CA LEU A 42 -9.95 -4.90 -5.64
C LEU A 42 -9.13 -5.85 -4.76
N GLY A 43 -7.87 -6.11 -5.12
CA GLY A 43 -6.97 -6.96 -4.33
C GLY A 43 -6.68 -6.39 -2.94
N VAL A 44 -6.44 -5.07 -2.84
CA VAL A 44 -6.22 -4.38 -1.56
C VAL A 44 -7.47 -4.41 -0.69
N ALA A 45 -8.65 -4.15 -1.27
CA ALA A 45 -9.91 -4.26 -0.55
C ALA A 45 -10.18 -5.71 -0.07
N SER A 46 -9.89 -6.71 -0.90
CA SER A 46 -10.02 -8.13 -0.54
C SER A 46 -9.13 -8.49 0.65
N ILE A 47 -7.85 -8.10 0.61
CA ILE A 47 -6.92 -8.33 1.72
C ILE A 47 -7.44 -7.62 2.98
N ALA A 48 -7.79 -6.34 2.91
CA ALA A 48 -8.29 -5.61 4.07
C ALA A 48 -9.50 -6.33 4.71
N LEU A 49 -10.47 -6.76 3.90
CA LEU A 49 -11.64 -7.53 4.35
C LEU A 49 -11.25 -8.86 5.01
N GLU A 50 -10.30 -9.60 4.43
CA GLU A 50 -9.77 -10.85 4.98
C GLU A 50 -9.00 -10.66 6.29
N TYR A 51 -8.52 -9.45 6.57
CA TYR A 51 -7.81 -9.08 7.80
C TYR A 51 -8.63 -8.21 8.78
N GLY A 52 -9.94 -8.09 8.55
CA GLY A 52 -10.90 -7.63 9.56
C GLY A 52 -11.46 -6.25 9.30
N ALA A 53 -11.25 -5.69 8.11
CA ALA A 53 -11.82 -4.41 7.73
C ALA A 53 -13.34 -4.40 7.84
N ASN A 54 -13.89 -3.38 8.49
CA ASN A 54 -15.29 -3.02 8.36
C ASN A 54 -15.57 -2.39 6.98
N GLU A 55 -16.84 -2.07 6.70
CA GLU A 55 -17.24 -1.50 5.40
C GLU A 55 -16.51 -0.19 5.07
N ASP A 56 -16.37 0.75 6.02
CA ASP A 56 -15.68 2.02 5.78
C ASP A 56 -14.19 1.82 5.47
N GLU A 57 -13.54 0.88 6.17
CA GLU A 57 -12.15 0.51 5.93
C GLU A 57 -11.98 -0.18 4.58
N ALA A 58 -12.93 -1.03 4.17
CA ALA A 58 -12.92 -1.68 2.87
C ALA A 58 -13.15 -0.68 1.73
N ILE A 59 -14.05 0.29 1.90
CA ILE A 59 -14.24 1.40 0.95
C ILE A 59 -12.96 2.24 0.87
N ALA A 60 -12.35 2.58 2.02
CA ALA A 60 -11.12 3.37 2.02
C ALA A 60 -9.95 2.61 1.39
N ALA A 61 -9.84 1.29 1.60
CA ALA A 61 -8.88 0.42 0.93
C ALA A 61 -9.07 0.41 -0.60
N LEU A 62 -10.32 0.42 -1.07
CA LEU A 62 -10.63 0.47 -2.49
C LEU A 62 -10.31 1.83 -3.13
N LEU A 63 -10.39 2.92 -2.36
CA LEU A 63 -10.18 4.30 -2.80
C LEU A 63 -8.82 4.88 -2.39
N HIS A 64 -7.90 4.07 -1.86
CA HIS A 64 -6.70 4.58 -1.19
C HIS A 64 -5.79 5.43 -2.10
N ASP A 65 -5.73 5.11 -3.39
CA ASP A 65 -4.94 5.85 -4.40
C ASP A 65 -5.74 6.95 -5.12
N ALA A 66 -7.02 7.12 -4.81
CA ALA A 66 -7.89 8.02 -5.56
C ALA A 66 -7.42 9.47 -5.53
N LEU A 67 -6.80 9.92 -4.42
CA LEU A 67 -6.32 11.29 -4.28
C LEU A 67 -4.92 11.50 -4.87
N GLU A 68 -4.14 10.42 -5.05
CA GLU A 68 -2.79 10.50 -5.64
C GLU A 68 -2.84 10.39 -7.17
N ASP A 69 -3.58 9.40 -7.70
CA ASP A 69 -3.61 9.08 -9.13
C ASP A 69 -4.87 9.57 -9.84
N GLY A 70 -5.97 9.77 -9.10
CA GLY A 70 -7.23 10.24 -9.66
C GLY A 70 -7.14 11.62 -10.33
N PRO A 71 -6.39 12.61 -9.81
CA PRO A 71 -6.31 13.92 -10.45
C PRO A 71 -5.75 13.89 -11.87
N GLU A 72 -4.70 13.11 -12.11
CA GLU A 72 -4.11 12.94 -13.44
C GLU A 72 -5.09 12.26 -14.40
N ASN A 73 -5.84 11.25 -13.94
CA ASN A 73 -6.76 10.50 -14.79
C ASN A 73 -8.05 11.25 -15.13
N THR A 74 -8.58 11.98 -14.14
CA THR A 74 -9.92 12.57 -14.22
C THR A 74 -9.90 14.03 -14.63
N GLY A 75 -8.76 14.71 -14.46
CA GLY A 75 -8.66 16.17 -14.55
C GLY A 75 -9.35 16.92 -13.40
N ILE A 76 -9.74 16.21 -12.33
CA ILE A 76 -10.41 16.76 -11.15
C ILE A 76 -9.36 16.93 -10.04
N ASP A 77 -9.32 18.09 -9.39
CA ASP A 77 -8.39 18.33 -8.29
C ASP A 77 -8.61 17.35 -7.11
N ALA A 78 -7.52 16.96 -6.42
CA ALA A 78 -7.58 16.06 -5.28
C ALA A 78 -8.53 16.55 -4.18
N THR A 79 -8.65 17.88 -3.99
CA THR A 79 -9.58 18.47 -3.02
C THR A 79 -11.05 18.21 -3.41
N GLU A 80 -11.37 18.28 -4.71
CA GLU A 80 -12.72 18.01 -5.20
C GLU A 80 -13.03 16.51 -5.18
N LEU A 81 -12.08 15.65 -5.54
CA LEU A 81 -12.22 14.19 -5.37
C LEU A 81 -12.45 13.83 -3.89
N ARG A 82 -11.71 14.47 -2.97
CA ARG A 82 -11.91 14.28 -1.54
C ARG A 82 -13.30 14.72 -1.08
N LYS A 83 -13.81 15.87 -1.56
CA LYS A 83 -15.19 16.31 -1.28
C LYS A 83 -16.22 15.30 -1.78
N ASP A 84 -15.99 14.72 -2.96
CA ASP A 84 -16.82 13.67 -3.52
C ASP A 84 -16.83 12.41 -2.65
N ILE A 85 -15.68 12.02 -2.07
CA ILE A 85 -15.59 10.91 -1.11
C ILE A 85 -16.41 11.23 0.16
N VAL A 86 -16.26 12.44 0.71
CA VAL A 86 -17.04 12.87 1.89
C VAL A 86 -18.53 12.82 1.60
N ARG A 87 -18.97 13.33 0.44
CA ARG A 87 -20.39 13.39 0.07
C ARG A 87 -21.00 11.99 -0.10
N GLN A 88 -20.26 11.06 -0.71
CA GLN A 88 -20.78 9.72 -1.04
C GLN A 88 -20.61 8.71 0.09
N PHE A 89 -19.48 8.76 0.80
CA PHE A 89 -19.08 7.71 1.74
C PHE A 89 -18.86 8.21 3.16
N GLY A 90 -18.88 9.52 3.39
CA GLY A 90 -18.78 10.13 4.71
C GLY A 90 -17.37 10.52 5.12
N ALA A 91 -17.28 11.31 6.20
CA ALA A 91 -16.03 11.91 6.67
C ALA A 91 -15.00 10.88 7.18
N ASN A 92 -15.46 9.74 7.72
CA ASN A 92 -14.55 8.72 8.22
C ASN A 92 -13.77 8.05 7.08
N VAL A 93 -14.45 7.68 5.97
CA VAL A 93 -13.81 7.13 4.77
C VAL A 93 -12.79 8.13 4.20
N ALA A 94 -13.18 9.40 4.05
CA ALA A 94 -12.26 10.42 3.53
C ALA A 94 -11.00 10.55 4.40
N ARG A 95 -11.15 10.56 5.73
CA ARG A 95 -10.01 10.60 6.67
C ARG A 95 -9.09 9.38 6.53
N LEU A 96 -9.65 8.20 6.27
CA LEU A 96 -8.85 6.98 6.06
C LEU A 96 -8.08 7.04 4.73
N VAL A 97 -8.72 7.53 3.66
CA VAL A 97 -8.07 7.75 2.35
C VAL A 97 -6.95 8.79 2.45
N ASP A 98 -7.18 9.90 3.17
CA ASP A 98 -6.14 10.90 3.47
C ASP A 98 -4.93 10.26 4.15
N GLY A 99 -5.18 9.34 5.09
CA GLY A 99 -4.13 8.62 5.82
C GLY A 99 -3.29 7.70 4.95
N ALA A 100 -3.88 7.16 3.87
CA ALA A 100 -3.25 6.23 2.93
C ALA A 100 -2.55 6.93 1.75
N THR A 101 -2.82 8.22 1.51
CA THR A 101 -2.23 8.99 0.43
C THR A 101 -0.78 9.38 0.78
N ASP A 102 0.21 8.95 -0.02
CA ASP A 102 1.64 9.20 0.24
C ASP A 102 2.06 10.64 -0.14
N ALA A 103 1.51 11.17 -1.22
CA ALA A 103 1.74 12.55 -1.65
C ALA A 103 0.60 13.10 -2.49
N THR A 104 0.17 14.32 -2.19
CA THR A 104 -0.67 15.15 -3.07
C THR A 104 0.20 16.29 -3.62
N PRO A 105 1.11 16.03 -4.58
CA PRO A 105 1.86 17.13 -5.18
C PRO A 105 0.88 18.13 -5.80
N GLN A 106 1.12 19.43 -5.62
CA GLN A 106 0.36 20.44 -6.34
C GLN A 106 0.66 20.30 -7.85
N ALA A 107 -0.35 20.57 -8.68
CA ALA A 107 -0.19 20.49 -10.13
C ALA A 107 0.99 21.37 -10.59
N GLY A 108 2.01 20.75 -11.19
CA GLY A 108 3.21 21.44 -11.69
C GLY A 108 4.42 21.40 -10.76
N GLU A 109 4.32 20.92 -9.52
CA GLU A 109 5.48 20.75 -8.64
C GLU A 109 6.09 19.34 -8.74
N PRO A 110 7.43 19.21 -8.85
CA PRO A 110 8.06 17.90 -8.84
C PRO A 110 7.90 17.26 -7.45
N LYS A 111 7.53 15.97 -7.40
CA LYS A 111 7.56 15.20 -6.16
C LYS A 111 8.99 15.26 -5.57
N ALA A 112 9.12 15.54 -4.27
CA ALA A 112 10.41 15.52 -3.54
C ALA A 112 11.18 14.21 -3.79
N PRO A 113 12.52 14.13 -3.65
CA PRO A 113 13.28 12.91 -3.93
C PRO A 113 12.71 11.63 -3.28
N TRP A 114 12.78 10.49 -4.00
CA TRP A 114 12.14 9.24 -3.56
C TRP A 114 12.55 8.82 -2.14
N ALA A 115 13.86 8.90 -1.83
CA ALA A 115 14.39 8.51 -0.52
C ALA A 115 13.83 9.38 0.62
N GLU A 116 13.67 10.69 0.39
CA GLU A 116 13.09 11.60 1.37
C GLU A 116 11.62 11.26 1.64
N ARG A 117 10.81 11.06 0.58
CA ARG A 117 9.39 10.69 0.74
C ARG A 117 9.22 9.38 1.50
N LYS A 118 10.02 8.36 1.15
CA LYS A 118 9.94 7.05 1.80
C LYS A 118 10.47 7.06 3.23
N THR A 119 11.48 7.89 3.52
CA THR A 119 11.96 8.14 4.89
C THR A 119 10.87 8.78 5.75
N ALA A 120 10.22 9.84 5.24
CA ALA A 120 9.12 10.50 5.94
C ALA A 120 7.94 9.54 6.20
N TYR A 121 7.59 8.71 5.22
CA TYR A 121 6.55 7.70 5.38
C TYR A 121 6.88 6.66 6.46
N LEU A 122 8.10 6.12 6.44
CA LEU A 122 8.56 5.17 7.48
C LEU A 122 8.54 5.83 8.86
N GLY A 123 8.95 7.09 8.97
CA GLY A 123 8.84 7.87 10.22
C GLY A 123 7.41 8.06 10.70
N LYS A 124 6.46 8.32 9.77
CA LYS A 124 5.03 8.41 10.08
C LYS A 124 4.50 7.09 10.64
N LEU A 125 4.84 5.95 10.03
CA LEU A 125 4.41 4.62 10.49
C LEU A 125 4.86 4.32 11.92
N LEU A 126 6.08 4.71 12.29
CA LEU A 126 6.60 4.54 13.66
C LEU A 126 5.81 5.31 14.72
N GLN A 127 5.06 6.34 14.32
CA GLN A 127 4.23 7.15 15.22
C GLN A 127 2.72 6.87 15.04
N GLU A 128 2.35 5.98 14.11
CA GLU A 128 0.96 5.74 13.76
C GLU A 128 0.22 4.98 14.87
N LYS A 129 -0.88 5.56 15.32
CA LYS A 129 -1.72 5.03 16.40
C LYS A 129 -3.05 4.48 15.88
N ASN A 130 -3.38 4.77 14.63
CA ASN A 130 -4.63 4.34 14.01
C ASN A 130 -4.48 2.96 13.35
N ALA A 131 -5.11 1.95 13.95
CA ALA A 131 -5.10 0.57 13.42
C ALA A 131 -5.71 0.45 12.02
N SER A 132 -6.76 1.22 11.71
CA SER A 132 -7.42 1.23 10.40
C SER A 132 -6.49 1.75 9.30
N SER A 133 -5.75 2.82 9.58
CA SER A 133 -4.75 3.37 8.66
C SER A 133 -3.62 2.36 8.40
N LEU A 134 -3.15 1.67 9.45
CA LEU A 134 -2.17 0.59 9.32
C LEU A 134 -2.70 -0.58 8.50
N LEU A 135 -3.96 -0.99 8.71
CA LEU A 135 -4.61 -2.08 7.99
C LEU A 135 -4.66 -1.79 6.48
N ILE A 136 -5.14 -0.61 6.09
CA ILE A 136 -5.25 -0.20 4.68
C ILE A 136 -3.86 -0.14 4.05
N SER A 137 -2.94 0.57 4.72
CA SER A 137 -1.56 0.75 4.28
C SER A 137 -0.83 -0.58 4.08
N ALA A 138 -0.89 -1.49 5.05
CA ALA A 138 -0.25 -2.80 4.94
C ALA A 138 -0.92 -3.70 3.91
N SER A 139 -2.24 -3.61 3.73
CA SER A 139 -2.95 -4.36 2.68
C SER A 139 -2.47 -3.96 1.28
N ASP A 140 -2.28 -2.66 1.05
CA ASP A 140 -1.64 -2.14 -0.16
C ASP A 140 -0.22 -2.73 -0.36
N LYS A 141 0.63 -2.64 0.67
CA LYS A 141 2.01 -3.15 0.57
C LYS A 141 2.06 -4.67 0.37
N VAL A 142 1.16 -5.44 0.98
CA VAL A 142 1.04 -6.89 0.74
C VAL A 142 0.69 -7.17 -0.71
N HIS A 143 -0.35 -6.53 -1.26
CA HIS A 143 -0.73 -6.76 -2.64
C HIS A 143 0.39 -6.40 -3.62
N ASN A 144 1.09 -5.28 -3.37
CA ASN A 144 2.22 -4.87 -4.19
C ASN A 144 3.39 -5.86 -4.10
N ALA A 145 3.73 -6.33 -2.89
CA ALA A 145 4.77 -7.33 -2.69
C ALA A 145 4.42 -8.65 -3.38
N GLN A 146 3.18 -9.14 -3.25
CA GLN A 146 2.71 -10.36 -3.94
C GLN A 146 2.78 -10.21 -5.46
N THR A 147 2.39 -9.04 -5.99
CA THR A 147 2.51 -8.72 -7.42
C THR A 147 3.96 -8.78 -7.88
N ILE A 148 4.89 -8.22 -7.10
CA ILE A 148 6.33 -8.28 -7.39
C ILE A 148 6.81 -9.73 -7.36
N LEU A 149 6.52 -10.47 -6.29
CA LEU A 149 6.94 -11.86 -6.12
C LEU A 149 6.48 -12.73 -7.28
N ASN A 150 5.19 -12.66 -7.64
CA ASN A 150 4.62 -13.43 -8.74
C ASN A 150 5.28 -13.10 -10.09
N ALA A 151 5.64 -11.83 -10.32
CA ALA A 151 6.30 -11.41 -11.54
C ALA A 151 7.76 -11.87 -11.63
N ILE A 152 8.50 -11.90 -10.51
CA ILE A 152 9.92 -12.26 -10.50
C ILE A 152 10.19 -13.76 -10.34
N LYS A 153 9.23 -14.52 -9.80
CA LYS A 153 9.36 -15.96 -9.57
C LYS A 153 9.73 -16.76 -10.83
N PRO A 154 9.12 -16.53 -12.02
CA PRO A 154 9.50 -17.25 -13.24
C PRO A 154 10.81 -16.76 -13.88
N LEU A 155 11.37 -15.63 -13.43
CA LEU A 155 12.53 -14.99 -14.06
C LEU A 155 13.86 -15.57 -13.54
N SER A 156 14.90 -15.56 -14.37
CA SER A 156 16.28 -15.81 -13.97
C SER A 156 16.87 -14.63 -13.18
N GLY A 157 18.04 -14.81 -12.53
CA GLY A 157 18.68 -13.74 -11.76
C GLY A 157 18.95 -12.44 -12.55
N ALA A 158 19.42 -12.56 -13.80
CA ALA A 158 19.66 -11.39 -14.65
C ALA A 158 18.35 -10.68 -15.05
N GLU A 159 17.30 -11.43 -15.36
CA GLU A 159 15.98 -10.88 -15.69
C GLU A 159 15.30 -10.23 -14.48
N ARG A 160 15.54 -10.73 -13.26
CA ARG A 160 15.09 -10.07 -12.03
C ARG A 160 15.73 -8.70 -11.88
N VAL A 161 17.04 -8.57 -12.09
CA VAL A 161 17.71 -7.26 -12.05
C VAL A 161 17.12 -6.30 -13.09
N GLU A 162 16.86 -6.78 -14.30
CA GLU A 162 16.22 -5.98 -15.36
C GLU A 162 14.81 -5.54 -14.97
N PHE A 163 13.99 -6.45 -14.43
CA PHE A 163 12.64 -6.14 -13.96
C PHE A 163 12.61 -4.97 -12.98
N PHE A 164 13.59 -4.90 -12.05
CA PHE A 164 13.61 -3.83 -11.06
C PHE A 164 14.03 -2.46 -11.62
N LYS A 165 14.56 -2.36 -12.84
CA LYS A 165 14.85 -1.06 -13.48
C LYS A 165 13.61 -0.21 -13.74
N ARG A 166 12.41 -0.82 -13.75
CA ARG A 166 11.14 -0.10 -13.82
C ARG A 166 10.84 0.75 -12.57
N PHE A 167 11.55 0.50 -11.48
CA PHE A 167 11.44 1.27 -10.24
C PHE A 167 12.61 2.26 -10.14
N ASN A 168 12.32 3.51 -9.80
CA ASN A 168 13.32 4.58 -9.79
C ASN A 168 14.48 4.30 -8.81
N GLN A 169 14.20 3.56 -7.74
CA GLN A 169 15.15 3.14 -6.71
C GLN A 169 15.88 1.82 -7.02
N GLY A 170 15.58 1.19 -8.16
CA GLY A 170 16.16 -0.09 -8.57
C GLY A 170 15.86 -1.25 -7.62
N LEU A 171 16.63 -2.33 -7.76
CA LEU A 171 16.49 -3.55 -6.94
C LEU A 171 16.75 -3.25 -5.46
N GLU A 172 17.94 -2.75 -5.14
CA GLU A 172 18.41 -2.55 -3.77
C GLU A 172 17.48 -1.64 -2.96
N GLY A 173 17.08 -0.49 -3.52
CA GLY A 173 16.19 0.44 -2.85
C GLY A 173 14.78 -0.11 -2.68
N THR A 174 14.29 -0.92 -3.63
CA THR A 174 12.97 -1.55 -3.52
C THR A 174 12.95 -2.56 -2.39
N LEU A 175 13.92 -3.48 -2.36
CA LEU A 175 14.01 -4.47 -1.28
C LEU A 175 14.17 -3.78 0.08
N GLN A 176 15.07 -2.79 0.17
CA GLN A 176 15.30 -2.06 1.41
C GLN A 176 14.05 -1.36 1.93
N TYR A 177 13.29 -0.73 1.04
CA TYR A 177 12.05 -0.06 1.44
C TYR A 177 11.01 -1.05 1.97
N TYR A 178 10.78 -2.17 1.29
CA TYR A 178 9.84 -3.19 1.76
C TYR A 178 10.27 -3.83 3.07
N ARG A 179 11.56 -4.08 3.25
CA ARG A 179 12.10 -4.60 4.51
C ARG A 179 11.88 -3.61 5.66
N PHE A 180 12.13 -2.32 5.44
CA PHE A 180 11.85 -1.29 6.44
C PHE A 180 10.36 -1.05 6.68
N LEU A 181 9.49 -1.26 5.69
CA LEU A 181 8.04 -1.25 5.92
C LEU A 181 7.65 -2.33 6.92
N VAL A 182 8.12 -3.57 6.75
CA VAL A 182 7.89 -4.67 7.70
C VAL A 182 8.34 -4.27 9.12
N ASP A 183 9.56 -3.74 9.24
CA ASP A 183 10.11 -3.32 10.53
C ASP A 183 9.29 -2.17 11.16
N ALA A 184 8.87 -1.19 10.36
CA ALA A 184 8.09 -0.04 10.83
C ALA A 184 6.68 -0.44 11.27
N TYR A 185 5.98 -1.27 10.49
CA TYR A 185 4.64 -1.75 10.83
C TYR A 185 4.62 -2.50 12.16
N ARG A 186 5.59 -3.39 12.37
CA ARG A 186 5.71 -4.16 13.63
C ARG A 186 5.95 -3.26 14.85
N ARG A 187 6.56 -2.10 14.65
CA ARG A 187 6.85 -1.11 15.71
C ARG A 187 5.75 -0.07 15.88
N ALA A 188 4.77 0.00 14.97
CA ALA A 188 3.72 1.00 14.99
C ALA A 188 2.83 0.85 16.25
N PRO A 189 2.66 1.91 17.07
CA PRO A 189 1.85 1.84 18.29
C PRO A 189 0.42 1.34 18.06
N GLY A 190 -0.19 1.68 16.91
CA GLY A 190 -1.55 1.27 16.55
C GLY A 190 -1.74 -0.24 16.34
N ALA A 191 -0.66 -1.01 16.21
CA ALA A 191 -0.69 -2.46 16.02
C ALA A 191 -0.64 -3.27 17.33
N GLN A 192 -0.40 -2.63 18.47
CA GLN A 192 -0.26 -3.32 19.75
C GLN A 192 -1.57 -4.03 20.13
N GLY A 193 -1.47 -5.34 20.41
CA GLY A 193 -2.60 -6.17 20.81
C GLY A 193 -3.60 -6.52 19.68
N ARG A 194 -3.31 -6.18 18.42
CA ARG A 194 -4.20 -6.41 17.27
C ARG A 194 -3.81 -7.67 16.50
N VAL A 195 -4.36 -8.83 16.87
CA VAL A 195 -3.95 -10.14 16.32
C VAL A 195 -4.06 -10.21 14.78
N GLN A 196 -5.17 -9.75 14.19
CA GLN A 196 -5.34 -9.80 12.73
C GLN A 196 -4.33 -8.91 12.01
N LEU A 197 -4.02 -7.73 12.59
CA LEU A 197 -3.06 -6.82 11.99
C LEU A 197 -1.63 -7.37 12.06
N GLN A 198 -1.27 -8.07 13.15
CA GLN A 198 0.00 -8.78 13.23
C GLN A 198 0.09 -9.91 12.20
N ALA A 199 -0.98 -10.67 12.00
CA ALA A 199 -1.02 -11.71 10.96
C ALA A 199 -0.84 -11.13 9.54
N LEU A 200 -1.40 -9.94 9.27
CA LEU A 200 -1.17 -9.23 8.00
C LEU A 200 0.29 -8.83 7.82
N PHE A 201 0.94 -8.36 8.89
CA PHE A 201 2.36 -8.00 8.86
C PHE A 201 3.26 -9.22 8.69
N ASP A 202 2.88 -10.38 9.25
CA ASP A 202 3.59 -11.64 9.01
C ASP A 202 3.43 -12.13 7.58
N LEU A 203 2.25 -11.95 6.96
CA LEU A 203 2.08 -12.19 5.53
C LEU A 203 2.98 -11.28 4.69
N LEU A 204 3.07 -9.99 5.03
CA LEU A 204 3.98 -9.06 4.37
C LEU A 204 5.44 -9.52 4.53
N ASP A 205 5.86 -9.84 5.75
CA ASP A 205 7.21 -10.29 6.07
C ASP A 205 7.59 -11.55 5.29
N GLY A 206 6.72 -12.57 5.28
CA GLY A 206 6.95 -13.79 4.51
C GLY A 206 7.05 -13.52 3.01
N THR A 207 6.20 -12.63 2.48
CA THR A 207 6.24 -12.25 1.06
C THR A 207 7.53 -11.50 0.71
N VAL A 208 7.95 -10.54 1.54
CA VAL A 208 9.18 -9.77 1.35
C VAL A 208 10.40 -10.68 1.45
N THR A 209 10.44 -11.57 2.43
CA THR A 209 11.50 -12.56 2.60
C THR A 209 11.63 -13.45 1.35
N ALA A 210 10.52 -13.93 0.80
CA ALA A 210 10.53 -14.72 -0.44
C ALA A 210 11.05 -13.92 -1.65
N ILE A 211 10.80 -12.60 -1.72
CA ILE A 211 11.36 -11.73 -2.76
C ILE A 211 12.88 -11.61 -2.58
N GLU A 212 13.35 -11.39 -1.34
CA GLU A 212 14.78 -11.27 -1.03
C GLU A 212 15.54 -12.55 -1.37
N GLU A 213 15.01 -13.71 -0.98
CA GLU A 213 15.56 -15.03 -1.31
C GLU A 213 15.58 -15.25 -2.83
N ALA A 214 14.49 -14.92 -3.53
CA ALA A 214 14.46 -14.97 -4.99
C ALA A 214 15.51 -14.03 -5.62
N CYS A 215 15.86 -12.93 -4.98
CA CYS A 215 16.91 -12.04 -5.45
C CYS A 215 18.32 -12.43 -4.96
N GLY A 216 18.47 -13.57 -4.28
CA GLY A 216 19.76 -14.07 -3.81
C GLY A 216 20.37 -13.23 -2.67
N THR A 217 19.52 -12.59 -1.87
CA THR A 217 19.94 -11.75 -0.73
C THR A 217 19.18 -12.14 0.53
N THR A 218 19.51 -11.49 1.65
CA THR A 218 18.89 -11.72 2.95
C THR A 218 18.32 -10.42 3.51
N ALA A 219 17.36 -10.53 4.43
CA ALA A 219 16.84 -9.38 5.17
C ALA A 219 17.94 -8.59 5.90
N GLU A 220 19.02 -9.24 6.34
CA GLU A 220 20.12 -8.56 7.02
C GLU A 220 20.95 -7.73 6.04
N ASP A 221 21.30 -8.30 4.87
CA ASP A 221 22.06 -7.59 3.83
C ASP A 221 21.27 -6.41 3.27
N VAL A 222 19.98 -6.60 3.01
CA VAL A 222 19.07 -5.58 2.48
C VAL A 222 18.99 -4.36 3.41
N ARG A 223 18.98 -4.56 4.74
CA ARG A 223 18.97 -3.44 5.69
C ARG A 223 20.25 -2.59 5.62
N ARG A 224 21.38 -3.18 5.21
CA ARG A 224 22.68 -2.49 5.13
C ARG A 224 22.88 -1.69 3.84
N HIS A 225 21.97 -1.79 2.85
CA HIS A 225 22.03 -0.98 1.63
C HIS A 225 22.12 0.52 1.94
N PRO A 226 22.79 1.34 1.10
CA PRO A 226 23.10 2.73 1.44
C PRO A 226 21.90 3.68 1.35
N MET A 227 20.91 3.40 0.49
CA MET A 227 19.91 4.39 0.06
C MET A 227 19.00 4.92 1.17
N LEU A 228 18.55 4.05 2.08
CA LEU A 228 17.69 4.41 3.22
C LEU A 228 18.41 4.17 4.57
N ARG A 229 19.74 4.15 4.59
CA ARG A 229 20.50 3.88 5.82
C ARG A 229 20.19 4.92 6.90
N GLY A 230 19.93 4.47 8.13
CA GLY A 230 19.68 5.34 9.29
C GLY A 230 18.24 5.85 9.45
N VAL A 231 17.31 5.41 8.59
CA VAL A 231 15.90 5.84 8.62
C VAL A 231 15.12 5.27 9.80
N LEU A 232 15.36 4.02 10.16
CA LEU A 232 14.77 3.43 11.36
C LEU A 232 15.78 3.50 12.51
N PRO A 233 15.37 3.90 13.72
CA PRO A 233 16.23 3.78 14.89
C PRO A 233 16.58 2.32 15.10
N ALA A 234 17.84 2.03 15.46
CA ALA A 234 18.31 0.71 15.86
C ALA A 234 17.42 0.08 16.95
#